data_AF-G2Z1S0-F1
#
_entry.id   AF-G2Z1S0-F1
#
_cell.length_a   1.000
_cell.length_b   1.000
_cell.length_c   1.000
_cell.angle_alpha   90.00
_cell.angle_beta   90.00
_cell.angle_gamma   90.00
#
_symmetry.space_group_name_H-M   'P 1'
#
loop_
_entity.id
_entity.type
_entity.pdbx_description
1 polymer ?
#
loop_
_entity_poly.entity_id
_entity_poly.type
_entity_poly.pdbx_seq_one_letter_code
_entity_poly.pdbx_strand_id
1 'polypeptide(L)'
;MNMEAATNISIDFILQLKQQILKIRFIVAKIANAESLKLYYTIGKQLEIQAKNEDWGSKVLETISQKLQQELPGLRGFSGSNLKKKIRHLFKEISQELSICINFSFKTKYLWN
;
A
#
# COMPACT_ATOMS: atom_id res chain seq x y z
N MET A 1 12.61 -28.77 52.29
CA MET A 1 11.91 -29.74 51.41
C MET A 1 10.58 -29.08 51.04
N ASN A 2 10.30 -28.54 49.85
CA ASN A 2 10.96 -28.55 48.55
C ASN A 2 10.77 -27.19 47.87
N MET A 3 11.86 -26.68 47.29
CA MET A 3 11.88 -25.61 46.29
C MET A 3 11.63 -26.21 44.89
N GLU A 4 11.04 -25.40 44.02
CA GLU A 4 11.08 -25.50 42.54
C GLU A 4 10.40 -26.73 41.89
N ALA A 5 9.06 -26.69 41.82
CA ALA A 5 8.39 -27.18 40.62
C ALA A 5 8.41 -26.06 39.56
N ALA A 6 9.60 -25.70 39.08
CA ALA A 6 9.73 -24.80 37.94
C ALA A 6 9.05 -25.46 36.75
N THR A 7 8.02 -24.82 36.21
CA THR A 7 7.28 -25.23 35.01
C THR A 7 8.26 -25.44 33.86
N ASN A 8 8.65 -26.69 33.61
CA ASN A 8 9.53 -27.02 32.49
C ASN A 8 8.70 -26.97 31.21
N ILE A 9 8.60 -25.77 30.62
CA ILE A 9 7.96 -25.58 29.32
C ILE A 9 8.86 -26.21 28.27
N SER A 10 8.34 -27.18 27.52
CA SER A 10 9.08 -27.84 26.45
C SER A 10 9.58 -26.84 25.40
N ILE A 11 10.86 -26.95 25.04
CA ILE A 11 11.49 -26.13 23.99
C ILE A 11 10.73 -26.31 22.66
N ASP A 12 10.28 -27.52 22.36
CA ASP A 12 9.52 -27.82 21.14
C ASP A 12 8.19 -27.06 21.10
N PHE A 13 7.52 -26.92 22.24
CA PHE A 13 6.28 -26.16 22.34
C PHE A 13 6.50 -24.67 22.08
N ILE A 14 7.56 -24.08 22.63
CA ILE A 14 7.93 -22.69 22.36
C ILE A 14 8.28 -22.47 20.88
N LEU A 15 9.00 -23.41 20.27
CA LEU A 15 9.33 -23.35 18.84
C LEU A 15 8.07 -23.39 17.96
N GLN A 16 7.11 -24.26 18.28
CA GLN A 16 5.83 -24.33 17.57
C GLN A 16 5.05 -23.03 17.67
N LEU A 17 4.93 -22.44 18.87
CA LEU A 17 4.27 -21.15 19.06
C LEU A 17 4.94 -20.03 18.26
N LYS A 18 6.27 -19.96 18.31
CA LYS A 18 7.04 -18.98 17.54
C LYS A 18 6.75 -19.11 16.03
N GLN A 19 6.76 -20.32 15.50
CA GLN A 19 6.48 -20.57 14.08
C GLN A 19 5.05 -20.12 13.70
N GLN A 20 4.05 -20.43 14.53
CA GLN A 20 2.67 -20.01 14.29
C GLN A 20 2.54 -18.48 14.32
N ILE A 21 3.13 -17.82 15.32
CA ILE A 21 3.11 -16.34 15.44
C ILE A 21 3.75 -15.69 14.21
N LEU A 22 4.93 -16.16 13.79
CA LEU A 22 5.62 -15.61 12.63
C LEU A 22 4.82 -15.83 11.34
N LYS A 23 4.24 -17.03 11.16
CA LYS A 23 3.38 -17.34 10.01
C LYS A 23 2.18 -16.40 9.92
N ILE A 24 1.43 -16.24 11.02
CA ILE A 24 0.25 -15.37 11.03
C ILE A 24 0.64 -13.91 10.82
N ARG A 25 1.70 -13.42 11.48
CA ARG A 25 2.19 -12.05 11.28
C ARG A 25 2.59 -11.77 9.83
N PHE A 26 3.25 -12.73 9.18
CA PHE A 26 3.59 -12.62 7.77
C PHE A 26 2.34 -12.50 6.89
N ILE A 27 1.34 -13.35 7.12
CA ILE A 27 0.08 -13.33 6.35
C ILE A 27 -0.64 -11.99 6.54
N VAL A 28 -0.76 -11.51 7.78
CA VAL A 28 -1.39 -10.21 8.08
C VAL A 28 -0.65 -9.07 7.39
N ALA A 29 0.68 -9.03 7.50
CA ALA A 29 1.49 -8.02 6.83
C ALA A 29 1.34 -8.05 5.30
N LYS A 30 1.31 -9.26 4.70
CA LYS A 30 1.12 -9.43 3.26
C LYS A 30 -0.23 -8.87 2.80
N ILE A 31 -1.31 -9.21 3.50
CA ILE A 31 -2.67 -8.74 3.18
C ILE A 31 -2.75 -7.22 3.36
N ALA A 32 -2.29 -6.69 4.49
CA ALA A 32 -2.30 -5.25 4.76
C ALA A 32 -1.48 -4.46 3.72
N ASN A 33 -0.33 -4.98 3.29
CA ASN A 33 0.48 -4.36 2.24
C ASN A 33 -0.24 -4.36 0.89
N ALA A 34 -0.91 -5.47 0.53
CA ALA A 34 -1.67 -5.55 -0.71
C ALA A 34 -2.83 -4.55 -0.73
N GLU A 35 -3.59 -4.44 0.36
CA GLU A 35 -4.68 -3.46 0.47
C GLU A 35 -4.16 -2.02 0.50
N SER A 36 -3.02 -1.77 1.15
CA SER A 36 -2.38 -0.45 1.13
C SER A 36 -1.98 -0.02 -0.28
N LEU A 37 -1.43 -0.94 -1.09
CA LEU A 37 -1.09 -0.65 -2.49
C LEU A 37 -2.33 -0.38 -3.35
N LYS A 38 -3.41 -1.15 -3.17
CA LYS A 38 -4.69 -0.90 -3.85
C LYS A 38 -5.27 0.46 -3.48
N LEU A 39 -5.21 0.83 -2.20
CA LEU A 39 -5.64 2.13 -1.70
C LEU A 39 -4.82 3.26 -2.32
N TYR A 40 -3.49 3.13 -2.32
CA TYR A 40 -2.60 4.10 -2.96
C TYR A 40 -2.89 4.26 -4.45
N TYR A 41 -3.11 3.17 -5.18
CA TYR A 41 -3.48 3.26 -6.59
C TYR A 41 -4.80 4.03 -6.78
N THR A 42 -5.82 3.70 -6.00
CA THR A 42 -7.14 4.35 -6.07
C THR A 42 -7.06 5.85 -5.76
N ILE A 43 -6.34 6.22 -4.70
CA ILE A 43 -6.14 7.63 -4.34
C ILE A 43 -5.33 8.35 -5.42
N GLY A 44 -4.26 7.74 -5.93
CA GLY A 44 -3.45 8.30 -7.01
C GLY A 44 -4.30 8.63 -8.25
N LYS A 45 -5.22 7.73 -8.61
CA LYS A 45 -6.20 7.96 -9.69
C LYS A 45 -7.09 9.17 -9.41
N GLN A 46 -7.66 9.25 -8.21
CA GLN A 46 -8.54 10.37 -7.83
C GLN A 46 -7.80 11.70 -7.86
N LEU A 47 -6.57 11.75 -7.32
CA LEU A 47 -5.72 12.93 -7.35
C LEU A 47 -5.42 13.36 -8.78
N GLU A 48 -5.14 12.44 -9.71
CA GLU A 48 -4.92 12.79 -11.12
C GLU A 48 -6.17 13.31 -11.83
N ILE A 49 -7.34 12.70 -11.58
CA ILE A 49 -8.60 13.17 -12.16
C ILE A 49 -8.89 14.58 -11.69
N GLN A 50 -8.79 14.83 -10.39
CA GLN A 50 -9.10 16.14 -9.83
C GLN A 50 -8.07 17.20 -10.23
N ALA A 51 -6.78 16.85 -10.26
CA ALA A 51 -5.72 17.75 -10.75
C ALA A 51 -5.84 18.10 -12.26
N LYS A 52 -6.61 17.35 -13.05
CA LYS A 52 -6.91 17.69 -14.45
C LYS A 52 -8.13 18.61 -14.59
N ASN A 53 -9.09 18.47 -13.67
CA ASN A 53 -10.31 19.27 -13.66
C ASN A 53 -10.12 20.64 -13.00
N GLU A 54 -9.13 20.74 -12.11
CA GLU A 54 -8.82 21.93 -11.33
C GLU A 54 -7.35 22.32 -11.54
N ASP A 55 -7.06 23.62 -11.64
CA ASP A 55 -5.70 24.14 -11.88
C ASP A 55 -4.88 24.12 -10.58
N TRP A 56 -4.45 22.93 -10.17
CA TRP A 56 -3.81 22.71 -8.87
C TRP A 56 -2.43 23.38 -8.79
N GLY A 57 -2.35 24.44 -7.99
CA GLY A 57 -1.08 25.04 -7.57
C GLY A 57 -0.19 24.08 -6.78
N SER A 58 1.07 24.47 -6.57
CA SER A 58 2.12 23.62 -5.98
C SER A 58 1.87 23.10 -4.55
N LYS A 59 0.91 23.71 -3.82
CA LYS A 59 0.63 23.41 -2.40
C LYS A 59 -0.59 22.52 -2.16
N VAL A 60 -1.40 22.20 -3.18
CA VAL A 60 -2.67 21.48 -2.97
C VAL A 60 -2.49 20.13 -2.28
N LEU A 61 -1.47 19.35 -2.67
CA LEU A 61 -1.17 18.07 -2.04
C LEU A 61 -0.74 18.19 -0.57
N GLU A 62 -0.09 19.30 -0.21
CA GLU A 62 0.29 19.56 1.18
C GLU A 62 -0.95 19.89 2.02
N THR A 63 -1.86 20.73 1.49
CA THR A 63 -3.14 21.03 2.13
C THR A 63 -4.00 19.78 2.34
N ILE A 64 -4.10 18.93 1.31
CA ILE A 64 -4.82 17.65 1.42
C ILE A 64 -4.19 16.79 2.53
N SER A 65 -2.86 16.67 2.54
CA SER A 65 -2.17 15.90 3.57
C SER A 65 -2.44 16.41 4.99
N GLN A 66 -2.35 17.72 5.19
CA GLN A 66 -2.62 18.34 6.48
C GLN A 66 -4.07 18.11 6.93
N LYS A 67 -5.03 18.27 6.01
CA LYS A 67 -6.44 18.02 6.30
C LYS A 67 -6.69 16.56 6.70
N LEU A 68 -6.12 15.61 5.95
CA LEU A 68 -6.23 14.19 6.26
C LEU A 68 -5.63 13.85 7.63
N GLN A 69 -4.48 14.43 7.98
CA GLN A 69 -3.86 14.20 9.30
C GLN A 69 -4.68 14.80 10.45
N GLN A 70 -5.37 15.92 10.21
CA GLN A 70 -6.28 16.53 11.19
C GLN A 70 -7.53 15.68 11.40
N GLU A 71 -8.14 15.20 10.32
CA GLU A 71 -9.36 14.38 10.37
C GLU A 71 -9.10 12.95 10.87
N LEU A 72 -7.89 12.43 10.64
CA LEU A 72 -7.49 11.09 11.04
C LEU A 72 -6.19 11.15 11.88
N PRO A 73 -6.29 11.49 13.18
CA PRO A 73 -5.11 11.54 14.06
C PRO A 73 -4.38 10.20 14.10
N GLY A 74 -3.06 10.24 13.89
CA GLY A 74 -2.22 9.04 13.85
C GLY A 74 -2.12 8.37 12.47
N LEU A 75 -2.75 8.93 11.44
CA LEU A 75 -2.63 8.45 10.05
C LEU A 75 -1.17 8.52 9.57
N ARG A 76 -0.65 7.38 9.11
CA ARG A 76 0.71 7.24 8.56
C ARG A 76 0.67 6.95 7.07
N GLY A 77 1.72 7.34 6.35
CA GLY A 77 1.84 7.06 4.91
C GLY A 77 1.08 8.04 4.00
N PHE A 78 0.51 9.12 4.53
CA PHE A 78 -0.24 10.12 3.75
C PHE A 78 0.31 11.54 3.89
N SER A 79 1.64 11.67 4.11
CA SER A 79 2.31 12.98 4.06
C SER A 79 2.26 13.59 2.65
N GLY A 80 2.34 14.91 2.51
CA GLY A 80 2.29 15.57 1.20
C GLY A 80 3.37 15.06 0.24
N SER A 81 4.58 14.79 0.76
CA SER A 81 5.63 14.13 -0.03
C SER A 81 5.27 12.70 -0.43
N ASN A 82 4.58 11.92 0.41
CA ASN A 82 4.19 10.55 0.07
C ASN A 82 3.05 10.53 -0.96
N LEU A 83 2.09 11.46 -0.82
CA LEU A 83 1.04 11.70 -1.81
C LEU A 83 1.65 12.00 -3.18
N LYS A 84 2.63 12.92 -3.26
CA LYS A 84 3.29 13.28 -4.51
C LYS A 84 4.19 12.18 -5.08
N LYS A 85 5.14 11.67 -4.29
CA LYS A 85 6.23 10.82 -4.79
C LYS A 85 5.86 9.35 -4.91
N LYS A 86 4.98 8.84 -4.03
CA LYS A 86 4.62 7.42 -4.04
C LYS A 86 3.25 7.22 -4.65
N ILE A 87 2.23 7.88 -4.14
CA ILE A 87 0.84 7.59 -4.50
C ILE A 87 0.51 8.09 -5.92
N ARG A 88 0.72 9.38 -6.17
CA ARG A 88 0.45 10.01 -7.47
C ARG A 88 1.37 9.45 -8.57
N HIS A 89 2.65 9.24 -8.26
CA HIS A 89 3.62 8.66 -9.20
C HIS A 89 3.31 7.20 -9.55
N LEU A 90 3.05 6.36 -8.55
CA LEU A 90 2.69 4.95 -8.75
C LEU A 90 1.50 4.79 -9.69
N PHE A 91 0.45 5.60 -9.50
CA PHE A 91 -0.69 5.57 -10.40
C PHE A 91 -0.30 5.95 -11.84
N LYS A 92 0.52 7.00 -12.03
CA LYS A 92 0.98 7.41 -13.37
C LYS A 92 1.77 6.30 -14.06
N GLU A 93 2.75 5.71 -13.37
CA GLU A 93 3.59 4.65 -13.92
C GLU A 93 2.75 3.44 -14.32
N ILE A 94 1.93 2.92 -13.40
CA ILE A 94 1.06 1.76 -13.67
C ILE A 94 0.07 2.06 -14.80
N SER A 95 -0.50 3.27 -14.84
CA SER A 95 -1.44 3.66 -15.90
C SER A 95 -0.77 3.73 -17.27
N GLN A 96 0.48 4.19 -17.32
CA GLN A 96 1.26 4.28 -18.55
C GLN A 96 1.63 2.89 -19.07
N GLU A 97 2.06 1.99 -18.21
CA GLU A 97 2.34 0.59 -18.57
C GLU A 97 1.09 -0.14 -19.07
N LEU A 98 -0.04 0.00 -18.38
CA LEU A 98 -1.32 -0.58 -18.81
C LEU A 98 -1.75 -0.06 -20.19
N SER A 99 -1.53 1.22 -20.48
CA SER A 99 -1.82 1.79 -21.80
C SER A 99 -0.96 1.16 -22.89
N ILE A 100 0.33 0.94 -22.63
CA ILE A 100 1.25 0.28 -23.58
C ILE A 100 0.82 -1.16 -23.84
N CYS A 101 0.53 -1.93 -22.79
CA CYS A 101 0.13 -3.34 -22.91
C CYS A 101 -1.19 -3.51 -23.69
N ILE A 102 -2.18 -2.65 -23.43
CA ILE A 102 -3.44 -2.63 -24.16
C ILE A 102 -3.17 -2.31 -25.64
N ASN A 103 -2.48 -1.20 -25.93
CA ASN A 103 -2.20 -0.81 -27.31
C ASN A 103 -1.42 -1.88 -28.10
N PHE A 104 -0.48 -2.58 -27.47
CA PHE A 104 0.23 -3.70 -28.09
C PHE A 104 -0.72 -4.87 -28.41
N SER A 105 -1.57 -5.28 -27.46
CA SER A 105 -2.54 -6.36 -27.65
C SER A 105 -3.59 -6.04 -28.73
N PHE A 106 -3.95 -4.77 -28.92
CA PHE A 106 -4.83 -4.36 -30.01
C PHE A 106 -4.08 -4.33 -31.35
N LYS A 107 -2.85 -3.80 -31.40
CA LYS A 107 -2.06 -3.71 -32.64
C LYS A 107 -1.72 -5.07 -33.25
N THR A 108 -1.48 -6.10 -32.45
CA THR A 108 -1.24 -7.47 -32.94
C THR A 108 -2.52 -8.16 -33.45
N LYS A 109 -3.71 -7.66 -33.07
CA LYS A 109 -5.01 -8.22 -33.48
C LYS A 109 -5.52 -7.68 -34.83
N TYR A 110 -5.00 -6.55 -35.29
CA TYR A 110 -5.46 -5.89 -36.53
C TYR A 110 -4.39 -5.75 -37.63
N LEU A 111 -3.20 -6.35 -37.47
CA LEU A 111 -2.11 -6.34 -38.46
C LEU A 111 -1.92 -7.66 -39.22
N TRP A 112 -2.86 -8.61 -39.07
CA TRP A 112 -2.91 -9.85 -39.86
C TRP A 112 -4.22 -9.91 -40.66
N ASN A 113 -4.41 -8.95 -41.55
CA ASN A 113 -5.27 -9.04 -42.72
C ASN A 113 -4.48 -8.52 -43.92
#